data_AF-A0A4C1T0L2-F1
#
_entry.id   AF-A0A4C1T0L2-F1
#
_cell.length_a   1.000
_cell.length_b   1.000
_cell.length_c   1.000
_cell.angle_alpha   90.00
_cell.angle_beta   90.00
_cell.angle_gamma   90.00
#
_symmetry.space_group_name_H-M   'P 1'
#
loop_
_entity.id
_entity.type
_entity.pdbx_description
1 polymer ?
#
loop_
_entity_poly.entity_id
_entity_poly.type
_entity_poly.pdbx_seq_one_letter_code
_entity_poly.pdbx_strand_id
1 'polypeptide(L)'
;MHHPVTKEQLLELWKNVDQLETKDFNPRVFFMMHDVDGNGVWDADEVKALFIKELDKLYGPNGPNKDLHERAEEMERMREHVFLESDLNRDGLIDFNEFMMQTRRSDFQQDQ
;
A
#
# COMPACT_ATOMS: atom_id res chain seq x y z
N MET A 1 -14.34 9.49 0.30
CA MET A 1 -12.91 9.75 0.58
C MET A 1 -12.22 8.41 0.48
N HIS A 2 -11.28 8.25 -0.45
CA HIS A 2 -10.59 6.98 -0.66
C HIS A 2 -9.67 6.72 0.55
N HIS A 3 -10.04 5.76 1.40
CA HIS A 3 -9.14 5.23 2.43
C HIS A 3 -8.15 4.28 1.74
N PRO A 4 -6.83 4.53 1.83
CA PRO A 4 -5.83 3.81 1.05
C PRO A 4 -5.47 2.43 1.61
N VAL A 5 -5.86 2.10 2.85
CA VAL A 5 -5.50 0.80 3.47
C VAL A 5 -6.73 0.08 4.00
N THR A 6 -7.60 -0.36 3.10
CA THR A 6 -8.65 -1.34 3.41
C THR A 6 -8.26 -2.73 2.93
N LYS A 7 -8.92 -3.76 3.46
CA LYS A 7 -8.75 -5.15 2.99
C LYS A 7 -8.96 -5.27 1.49
N GLU A 8 -9.95 -4.56 0.97
CA GLU A 8 -10.29 -4.58 -0.45
C GLU A 8 -9.20 -3.94 -1.31
N GLN A 9 -8.60 -2.84 -0.86
CA GLN A 9 -7.45 -2.23 -1.53
C GLN A 9 -6.25 -3.17 -1.56
N LEU A 10 -5.92 -3.86 -0.46
CA LEU A 10 -4.84 -4.85 -0.46
C LEU A 10 -5.12 -6.05 -1.37
N LEU A 11 -6.37 -6.52 -1.42
CA LEU A 11 -6.79 -7.58 -2.33
C LEU A 11 -6.74 -7.12 -3.80
N GLU A 12 -7.07 -5.87 -4.06
CA GLU A 12 -6.98 -5.27 -5.38
C GLU A 12 -5.52 -5.14 -5.82
N LEU A 13 -4.63 -4.70 -4.94
CA LEU A 13 -3.18 -4.70 -5.18
C LEU A 13 -2.68 -6.12 -5.45
N TRP A 14 -3.00 -7.09 -4.59
CA TRP A 14 -2.64 -8.50 -4.81
C TRP A 14 -3.11 -9.04 -6.17
N LYS A 15 -4.33 -8.67 -6.59
CA LYS A 15 -4.88 -9.10 -7.88
C LYS A 15 -4.28 -8.36 -9.07
N ASN A 16 -4.10 -7.05 -8.97
CA ASN A 16 -3.74 -6.20 -10.10
C ASN A 16 -2.23 -5.99 -10.23
N VAL A 17 -1.52 -5.92 -9.12
CA VAL A 17 -0.07 -5.70 -9.03
C VAL A 17 0.69 -7.01 -9.03
N ASP A 18 0.28 -7.97 -8.20
CA ASP A 18 0.93 -9.28 -8.09
C ASP A 18 0.35 -10.30 -9.09
N GLN A 19 -0.79 -9.99 -9.72
CA GLN A 19 -1.50 -10.89 -10.66
C GLN A 19 -1.88 -12.24 -10.01
N LEU A 20 -2.12 -12.23 -8.69
CA LEU A 20 -2.49 -13.41 -7.91
C LEU A 20 -4.00 -13.44 -7.63
N GLU A 21 -4.56 -14.64 -7.43
CA GLU A 21 -5.98 -14.77 -7.12
C GLU A 21 -6.28 -14.32 -5.68
N THR A 22 -7.36 -13.57 -5.50
CA THR A 22 -7.78 -13.04 -4.18
C THR A 22 -8.09 -14.13 -3.16
N LYS A 23 -8.45 -15.34 -3.61
CA LYS A 23 -8.70 -16.51 -2.75
C LYS A 23 -7.44 -17.02 -2.03
N ASP A 24 -6.27 -16.78 -2.62
CA ASP A 24 -4.97 -17.18 -2.09
C ASP A 24 -4.29 -16.04 -1.31
N PHE A 25 -5.03 -14.94 -1.08
CA PHE A 25 -4.50 -13.79 -0.37
C PHE A 25 -4.03 -14.19 1.02
N ASN A 26 -2.74 -13.93 1.26
CA ASN A 26 -2.13 -14.11 2.55
C ASN A 26 -1.41 -12.81 2.93
N PRO A 27 -1.86 -12.08 3.97
CA PRO A 27 -1.26 -10.80 4.33
C PRO A 27 0.22 -10.93 4.69
N ARG A 28 0.66 -12.10 5.18
CA ARG A 28 2.08 -12.37 5.42
C ARG A 28 2.88 -12.49 4.13
N VAL A 29 2.33 -13.15 3.12
CA VAL A 29 2.99 -13.26 1.81
C VAL A 29 3.00 -11.90 1.13
N PHE A 30 1.90 -11.14 1.21
CA PHE A 30 1.83 -9.77 0.71
C PHE A 30 2.93 -8.90 1.31
N PHE A 31 3.11 -8.96 2.63
CA PHE A 31 4.16 -8.24 3.35
C PHE A 31 5.55 -8.59 2.81
N MET A 32 5.88 -9.88 2.79
CA MET A 32 7.20 -10.36 2.37
C MET A 32 7.49 -10.14 0.88
N MET A 33 6.48 -10.05 0.01
CA MET A 33 6.70 -9.79 -1.42
C MET A 33 7.05 -8.34 -1.72
N HIS A 34 6.69 -7.41 -0.84
CA HIS A 34 6.92 -5.98 -1.02
C HIS A 34 7.97 -5.40 -0.08
N ASP A 35 8.46 -6.20 0.87
CA ASP A 35 9.73 -5.99 1.56
C ASP A 35 10.86 -6.29 0.55
N VAL A 36 11.33 -5.24 -0.13
CA VAL A 36 12.22 -5.34 -1.29
C VAL A 36 13.63 -5.69 -0.86
N ASP A 37 14.07 -5.16 0.28
CA ASP A 37 15.40 -5.42 0.83
C ASP A 37 15.43 -6.61 1.81
N GLY A 38 14.27 -7.09 2.25
CA GLY A 38 14.11 -8.26 3.12
C GLY A 38 14.44 -7.98 4.59
N ASN A 39 14.38 -6.71 5.02
CA ASN A 39 14.73 -6.30 6.38
C ASN A 39 13.60 -6.55 7.40
N GLY A 40 12.41 -6.97 6.94
CA GLY A 40 11.25 -7.30 7.76
C GLY A 40 10.41 -6.11 8.21
N VAL A 41 10.68 -4.92 7.67
CA VAL A 41 9.90 -3.70 7.86
C VAL A 41 9.62 -3.07 6.48
N TRP A 42 8.63 -2.20 6.39
CA TRP A 42 8.46 -1.36 5.21
C TRP A 42 8.88 0.06 5.50
N ASP A 43 9.81 0.55 4.71
CA ASP A 43 10.21 1.95 4.72
C ASP A 43 9.36 2.83 3.76
N ALA A 44 9.66 4.12 3.77
CA ALA A 44 8.96 5.10 2.94
C ALA A 44 9.05 4.78 1.43
N ASP A 45 10.17 4.23 0.96
CA ASP A 45 10.39 3.94 -0.45
C ASP A 45 9.67 2.65 -0.86
N GLU A 46 9.64 1.65 0.02
CA GLU A 46 8.89 0.40 -0.19
C GLU A 46 7.38 0.65 -0.22
N VAL A 47 6.86 1.49 0.68
CA VAL A 47 5.46 1.92 0.65
C VAL A 47 5.14 2.70 -0.64
N LYS A 48 6.04 3.59 -1.08
CA LYS A 48 5.87 4.27 -2.38
C LYS A 48 5.84 3.27 -3.53
N ALA A 49 6.69 2.25 -3.49
CA ALA A 49 6.82 1.26 -4.54
C ALA A 49 5.51 0.47 -4.80
N LEU A 50 4.71 0.21 -3.77
CA LEU A 50 3.37 -0.38 -3.88
C LEU A 50 2.49 0.37 -4.89
N PHE A 51 2.53 1.70 -4.83
CA PHE A 51 1.66 2.56 -5.61
C PHE A 51 2.27 3.00 -6.95
N ILE A 52 3.57 2.72 -7.21
CA ILE A 52 4.21 3.11 -8.48
C ILE A 52 3.43 2.55 -9.67
N LYS A 53 3.05 1.26 -9.65
CA LYS A 53 2.32 0.62 -10.75
C LYS A 53 0.91 1.19 -10.92
N GLU A 54 0.26 1.58 -9.82
CA GLU A 54 -1.06 2.19 -9.86
C GLU A 54 -1.00 3.62 -10.43
N LEU A 55 -0.07 4.42 -9.92
CA LEU A 55 0.20 5.77 -10.42
C LEU A 55 0.67 5.73 -11.88
N ASP A 56 1.42 4.72 -12.33
CA ASP A 56 1.86 4.61 -13.73
C ASP A 56 0.68 4.34 -14.69
N LYS A 57 -0.41 3.71 -14.22
CA LYS A 57 -1.64 3.59 -15.04
C LYS A 57 -2.29 4.95 -15.29
N LEU A 58 -2.21 5.87 -14.32
CA LEU A 58 -2.84 7.19 -14.38
C LEU A 58 -1.92 8.26 -15.01
N TYR A 59 -0.66 8.26 -14.61
CA TYR A 59 0.34 9.29 -14.91
C TYR A 59 1.46 8.82 -15.85
N GLY A 60 1.49 7.53 -16.21
CA GLY A 60 2.51 6.96 -17.08
C GLY A 60 2.38 7.38 -18.54
N PRO A 61 3.22 6.82 -19.44
CA PRO A 61 3.26 7.20 -20.85
C PRO A 61 1.91 7.08 -21.56
N ASN A 62 1.10 6.09 -21.17
CA ASN A 62 -0.24 5.84 -21.70
C ASN A 62 -1.36 6.33 -20.77
N GLY A 63 -1.02 6.93 -19.63
CA GLY A 63 -1.98 7.39 -18.64
C GLY A 63 -2.76 8.64 -19.09
N PRO A 64 -3.99 8.83 -18.60
CA PRO A 64 -4.84 9.99 -18.89
C PRO A 64 -4.28 11.32 -18.34
N ASN A 65 -3.44 11.27 -17.31
CA ASN A 65 -2.83 12.43 -16.70
C ASN A 65 -1.34 12.51 -17.06
N LYS A 66 -0.83 13.70 -17.34
CA LYS A 66 0.59 13.96 -17.68
C LYS A 66 1.29 14.86 -16.67
N ASP A 67 0.57 15.29 -15.64
CA ASP A 67 1.14 16.13 -14.59
C ASP A 67 1.98 15.29 -13.62
N LEU A 68 3.30 15.33 -13.82
CA LEU A 68 4.25 14.65 -12.97
C LEU A 68 4.40 15.32 -11.59
N HIS A 69 3.99 16.58 -11.45
CA HIS A 69 3.98 17.26 -10.16
C HIS A 69 2.84 16.70 -9.29
N GLU A 70 1.63 16.63 -9.86
CA GLU A 70 0.48 16.03 -9.18
C GLU A 70 0.74 14.56 -8.81
N ARG A 71 1.42 13.80 -9.69
CA ARG A 71 1.86 12.43 -9.37
C ARG A 71 2.71 12.37 -8.10
N ALA A 72 3.64 13.31 -7.94
CA ALA A 72 4.55 13.34 -6.79
C ALA A 72 3.79 13.74 -5.51
N GLU A 73 2.89 14.70 -5.58
CA GLU A 73 2.03 15.09 -4.46
C GLU A 73 1.11 13.95 -4.02
N GLU A 74 0.51 13.24 -4.98
CA GLU A 74 -0.37 12.11 -4.68
C GLU A 74 0.40 10.94 -4.06
N MET A 75 1.59 10.64 -4.59
CA MET A 75 2.47 9.64 -4.00
C MET A 75 2.83 9.96 -2.54
N GLU A 76 3.10 11.23 -2.24
CA GLU A 76 3.42 11.66 -0.88
C GLU A 76 2.19 11.60 0.04
N ARG A 77 1.00 11.96 -0.46
CA ARG A 77 -0.26 11.80 0.28
C ARG A 77 -0.58 10.35 0.59
N MET A 78 -0.44 9.44 -0.38
CA MET A 78 -0.67 8.01 -0.18
C MET A 78 0.31 7.46 0.87
N ARG A 79 1.60 7.82 0.77
CA ARG A 79 2.59 7.44 1.77
C ARG A 79 2.21 7.95 3.15
N GLU A 80 2.00 9.25 3.31
CA GLU A 80 1.70 9.86 4.61
C GLU A 80 0.49 9.18 5.26
N HIS A 81 -0.55 8.89 4.49
CA HIS A 81 -1.74 8.23 4.99
C HIS A 81 -1.46 6.80 5.49
N VAL A 82 -0.71 6.00 4.72
CA VAL A 82 -0.35 4.62 5.11
C VAL A 82 0.41 4.62 6.44
N PHE A 83 1.39 5.52 6.60
CA PHE A 83 2.15 5.67 7.83
C PHE A 83 1.26 6.15 8.98
N LEU A 84 0.40 7.16 8.77
CA LEU A 84 -0.50 7.65 9.82
C LEU A 84 -1.43 6.56 10.38
N GLU A 85 -1.83 5.60 9.56
CA GLU A 85 -2.71 4.51 9.97
C GLU A 85 -1.96 3.31 10.55
N SER A 86 -0.80 2.97 9.97
CA SER A 86 -0.09 1.70 10.23
C SER A 86 1.11 1.82 11.14
N ASP A 87 1.86 2.92 11.08
CA ASP A 87 3.04 3.18 11.93
C ASP A 87 2.56 3.65 13.32
N LEU A 88 2.39 2.69 14.23
CA LEU A 88 1.81 2.91 15.55
C LEU A 88 2.83 3.53 16.50
N ASN A 89 4.11 3.17 16.33
CA ASN A 89 5.20 3.59 17.19
C ASN A 89 5.84 4.93 16.71
N ARG A 90 5.53 5.37 15.48
CA ARG A 90 6.01 6.58 14.79
C ARG A 90 7.51 6.59 14.54
N ASP A 91 8.11 5.44 14.26
CA ASP A 91 9.52 5.31 13.93
C ASP A 91 9.81 5.52 12.43
N GLY A 92 8.76 5.70 11.61
CA GLY A 92 8.87 5.88 10.18
C GLY A 92 9.12 4.58 9.43
N LEU A 93 8.82 3.43 10.06
CA LEU A 93 8.82 2.10 9.48
C LEU A 93 7.48 1.42 9.78
N ILE A 94 7.11 0.42 8.99
CA ILE A 94 5.93 -0.41 9.28
C ILE A 94 6.42 -1.84 9.46
N ASP A 95 6.44 -2.31 10.70
CA ASP A 95 6.84 -3.68 10.97
C ASP A 95 5.72 -4.69 10.68
N PHE A 96 6.09 -5.96 10.57
CA PHE A 96 5.13 -7.03 10.29
C PHE A 96 3.97 -7.08 11.30
N ASN A 97 4.24 -6.83 12.58
CA ASN A 97 3.21 -6.84 13.62
C ASN A 97 2.28 -5.63 13.51
N GLU A 98 2.80 -4.44 13.22
CA GLU A 98 2.00 -3.25 12.92
C GLU A 98 1.07 -3.47 11.73
N PHE A 99 1.60 -4.01 10.62
CA PHE A 99 0.81 -4.40 9.45
C PHE A 99 -0.28 -5.43 9.80
N MET A 100 0.07 -6.47 10.56
CA MET A 100 -0.89 -7.50 10.98
C MET A 100 -1.94 -6.96 11.96
N MET A 101 -1.61 -5.99 12.81
CA MET A 101 -2.56 -5.33 13.68
C MET A 101 -3.54 -4.48 12.86
N GLN A 102 -3.05 -3.76 11.85
CA GLN A 102 -3.88 -2.97 10.95
C GLN A 102 -4.89 -3.86 10.20
N THR A 103 -4.44 -4.99 9.63
CA THR A 103 -5.33 -5.94 8.94
C THR A 103 -6.38 -6.62 9.84
N ARG A 104 -6.20 -6.53 11.16
CA ARG A 104 -7.12 -7.11 12.17
C ARG A 104 -8.03 -6.09 12.82
N ARG A 105 -7.81 -4.79 12.63
CA ARG A 105 -8.69 -3.74 13.16
C ARG A 105 -10.09 -3.87 12.55
N SER A 106 -11.12 -3.67 13.36
CA SER A 106 -12.51 -3.79 12.92
C SER A 106 -12.86 -2.82 11.80
N ASP A 107 -12.26 -1.62 11.79
CA ASP A 107 -12.37 -0.63 10.70
C ASP A 107 -11.80 -1.12 9.37
N PHE A 108 -10.85 -2.07 9.38
CA PHE A 108 -10.31 -2.71 8.19
C PHE A 108 -11.26 -3.75 7.57
N GLN A 109 -12.22 -4.25 8.36
CA GLN A 109 -13.25 -5.20 7.92
C GLN A 109 -14.61 -4.56 7.67
N GLN A 110 -14.84 -3.33 8.16
CA GLN A 110 -16.09 -2.64 8.01
C GLN A 110 -16.01 -1.60 6.89
N ASP A 111 -16.45 -2.03 5.71
CA ASP A 111 -17.11 -1.12 4.78
C ASP A 111 -18.31 -0.50 5.52
N GLN A 112 -18.38 0.83 5.56
CA GLN A 112 -19.55 1.54 6.09
C GLN A 112 -20.41 2.05 4.93
#